data_AF-A0A5Q0CCZ8-F1
#
_entry.id   AF-A0A5Q0CCZ8-F1
#
_cell.length_a   1.000
_cell.length_b   1.000
_cell.length_c   1.000
_cell.angle_alpha   90.00
_cell.angle_beta   90.00
_cell.angle_gamma   90.00
#
_symmetry.space_group_name_H-M   'P 1'
#
loop_
_entity.id
_entity.type
_entity.pdbx_description
1 polymer ?
#
loop_
_entity_poly.entity_id
_entity_poly.type
_entity_poly.pdbx_seq_one_letter_code
_entity_poly.pdbx_strand_id
1 'polypeptide(L)' 'MSWLIGIILGILLPWLIRRHALLHAFSFFGVGAGCTLWSVICIVTVPIMIVVVFVYREVF' A
#
# COMPACT_ATOMS: atom_id res chain seq x y z
N MET A 1 -5.75 -7.27 -16.53
CA MET A 1 -6.21 -7.80 -15.22
C MET A 1 -5.08 -7.84 -14.18
N SER A 2 -3.89 -8.34 -14.52
CA SER A 2 -2.74 -8.43 -13.59
C SER A 2 -2.29 -7.09 -12.97
N TRP A 3 -2.34 -6.01 -13.75
CA TRP A 3 -2.02 -4.66 -13.27
C TRP A 3 -2.93 -4.17 -12.13
N LEU A 4 -4.25 -4.43 -12.23
CA LEU A 4 -5.21 -4.09 -11.19
C LEU A 4 -4.93 -4.88 -9.90
N ILE A 5 -4.51 -6.13 -10.00
CA ILE A 5 -4.16 -6.99 -8.85
C ILE A 5 -2.95 -6.40 -8.11
N GLY A 6 -1.90 -5.98 -8.84
CA GLY A 6 -0.73 -5.33 -8.24
C GLY A 6 -1.07 -4.03 -7.50
N ILE A 7 -1.97 -3.22 -8.08
CA ILE A 7 -2.44 -1.98 -7.45
C ILE A 7 -3.23 -2.29 -6.17
N ILE A 8 -4.19 -3.22 -6.22
CA ILE A 8 -5.02 -3.60 -5.07
C ILE A 8 -4.15 -4.14 -3.93
N LEU A 9 -3.21 -5.03 -4.23
CA LEU A 9 -2.28 -5.57 -3.24
C LEU A 9 -1.37 -4.49 -2.66
N GLY A 10 -0.89 -3.56 -3.50
CA GLY A 10 -0.06 -2.43 -3.07
C GLY A 10 -0.77 -1.43 -2.15
N ILE A 11 -2.08 -1.27 -2.30
CA ILE A 11 -2.93 -0.39 -1.47
C ILE A 11 -3.33 -1.07 -0.15
N LEU A 12 -3.48 -2.39 -0.14
CA LEU A 12 -3.81 -3.19 1.05
C LEU A 12 -2.58 -3.50 1.91
N LEU A 13 -1.38 -3.63 1.33
CA LEU A 13 -0.13 -3.89 2.06
C LEU A 13 0.15 -2.93 3.24
N PRO A 14 -0.02 -1.60 3.09
CA PRO A 14 0.16 -0.63 4.17
C PRO A 14 -0.70 -0.93 5.40
N TRP A 15 -1.92 -1.41 5.17
CA TRP A 15 -2.85 -1.78 6.23
C TRP A 15 -2.42 -3.04 6.98
N LEU A 16 -1.67 -3.93 6.33
CA LEU A 16 -1.14 -5.14 6.95
C LEU A 16 0.17 -4.86 7.72
N ILE A 17 1.09 -4.12 7.11
CA ILE A 17 2.45 -3.90 7.64
C ILE A 17 2.46 -2.80 8.72
N ARG A 18 1.68 -1.73 8.54
CA ARG A 18 1.72 -0.54 9.40
C ARG A 18 0.37 -0.24 10.06
N ARG A 19 -0.44 -1.27 10.30
CA ARG A 19 -1.75 -1.15 10.94
C ARG A 19 -1.72 -0.31 12.22
N HIS A 20 -0.76 -0.59 13.11
CA HIS A 20 -0.62 0.12 14.38
C HIS A 20 -0.23 1.59 14.21
N ALA A 21 0.70 1.89 13.30
CA ALA A 21 1.11 3.27 13.03
C ALA A 21 0.01 4.08 12.33
N LEU A 22 -0.75 3.45 11.43
CA LEU A 22 -1.92 4.06 10.78
C LEU A 22 -3.02 4.32 11.80
N LEU A 23 -3.41 3.33 12.60
CA LEU A 23 -4.42 3.50 13.65
C LEU A 23 -4.01 4.58 14.66
N HIS A 24 -2.73 4.63 15.04
CA HIS A 24 -2.22 5.67 15.92
C HIS A 24 -2.26 7.06 15.25
N ALA A 25 -1.88 7.17 13.98
CA ALA A 25 -1.97 8.43 13.23
C ALA A 25 -3.42 8.91 13.08
N PHE A 26 -4.35 8.01 12.76
CA PHE A 26 -5.78 8.31 12.66
C PHE A 26 -6.38 8.71 14.01
N SER A 27 -5.96 8.07 15.11
CA SER A 27 -6.48 8.31 16.45
C SER A 27 -5.91 9.56 17.13
N PHE A 28 -4.63 9.90 16.92
CA PHE A 28 -3.95 11.00 17.63
C PHE A 28 -3.81 12.28 16.81
N PHE A 29 -3.57 12.17 15.49
CA PHE A 29 -3.33 13.32 14.62
C PHE A 29 -4.52 13.64 13.71
N GLY A 30 -5.58 12.82 13.77
CA GLY A 30 -6.80 12.97 13.00
C GLY A 30 -6.75 12.33 11.61
N VAL A 31 -7.91 12.33 10.95
CA VAL A 31 -8.15 11.63 9.67
C VAL A 31 -7.23 12.14 8.57
N GLY A 32 -6.97 13.44 8.50
CA GLY A 32 -6.08 14.03 7.48
C GLY A 32 -4.64 13.53 7.57
N ALA A 33 -4.10 13.42 8.79
CA ALA A 33 -2.74 12.91 9.02
C ALA A 33 -2.64 11.40 8.76
N GLY A 34 -3.69 10.64 9.09
CA GLY A 34 -3.79 9.22 8.73
C GLY A 34 -3.79 8.99 7.22
N CYS A 35 -4.59 9.77 6.49
CA CYS A 35 -4.65 9.69 5.02
C CYS A 35 -3.33 10.08 4.34
N THR A 36 -2.64 11.13 4.81
CA THR A 36 -1.34 11.52 4.21
C THR A 36 -0.27 10.46 4.44
N LEU A 37 -0.15 9.91 5.66
CA LEU A 37 0.77 8.81 5.95
C LEU A 37 0.45 7.58 5.11
N TRP A 38 -0.83 7.26 4.96
CA TRP A 38 -1.29 6.16 4.13
C TRP A 38 -0.94 6.37 2.65
N SER A 39 -1.22 7.56 2.09
CA SER A 39 -0.88 7.89 0.70
C SER A 39 0.62 7.83 0.42
N VAL A 40 1.46 8.30 1.35
CA VAL A 40 2.93 8.21 1.23
C VAL A 40 3.40 6.76 1.18
N ILE A 41 2.84 5.90 2.04
CA ILE A 41 3.19 4.47 2.03
C ILE A 41 2.70 3.82 0.72
N CYS A 42 1.48 4.11 0.28
CA CYS A 42 0.91 3.62 -0.97
C CYS A 42 1.75 4.00 -2.20
N ILE A 43 2.29 5.22 -2.25
CA ILE A 43 3.18 5.68 -3.34
C ILE A 43 4.40 4.77 -3.52
N VAL A 44 4.88 4.15 -2.44
CA VAL A 44 6.05 3.25 -2.49
C VAL A 44 5.62 1.80 -2.68
N THR A 45 4.58 1.34 -1.98
CA THR A 45 4.15 -0.07 -2.02
C THR A 45 3.48 -0.44 -3.34
N VAL A 46 2.74 0.47 -3.97
CA VAL A 46 2.08 0.22 -5.27
C VAL A 46 3.08 -0.09 -6.39
N PRO A 47 4.10 0.74 -6.68
CA PRO A 47 5.06 0.43 -7.74
C PRO A 47 5.86 -0.84 -7.43
N ILE A 48 6.21 -1.10 -6.18
CA ILE A 48 6.88 -2.36 -5.79
C ILE A 48 6.01 -3.56 -6.14
N MET A 49 4.72 -3.55 -5.78
CA MET A 49 3.81 -4.66 -6.07
C MET A 49 3.53 -4.81 -7.56
N ILE A 50 3.50 -3.71 -8.32
CA ILE A 50 3.40 -3.76 -9.79
C ILE A 50 4.62 -4.48 -10.37
N VAL A 51 5.83 -4.13 -9.93
CA VAL A 51 7.07 -4.78 -10.39
C VAL A 51 7.07 -6.26 -10.03
N VAL A 52 6.68 -6.61 -8.80
CA VAL A 52 6.58 -8.02 -8.36
C VAL A 52 5.60 -8.80 -9.23
N VAL A 53 4.41 -8.28 -9.50
CA VAL A 53 3.41 -8.95 -10.35
C VAL A 53 3.90 -9.05 -11.80
N PHE A 54 4.62 -8.06 -12.29
CA PHE A 54 5.22 -8.09 -13.62
C PHE A 54 6.27 -9.20 -13.73
N VAL A 55 7.23 -9.26 -12.80
CA VAL A 55 8.26 -10.31 -12.75
C VAL A 55 7.62 -11.68 -12.58
N TYR A 56 6.63 -11.83 -11.70
CA TYR A 56 5.95 -13.11 -11.49
C TYR A 56 5.28 -13.63 -12.75
N ARG A 57 4.72 -12.72 -13.58
CA ARG A 57 4.13 -13.06 -14.88
C ARG A 57 5.17 -13.46 -15.93
N GLU A 58 6.40 -12.99 -15.83
CA GLU A 58 7.48 -13.38 -16.75
C GLU A 58 8.11 -14.72 -16.38
N VAL A 59 8.06 -15.08 -15.09
CA VAL A 59 8.65 -16.32 -14.56
C VAL A 59 7.71 -17.53 -14.69
N PHE A 60 6.38 -17.33 -14.61
CA PHE A 60 5.34 -18.36 -14.71
C PHE A 60 4.48 -18.18 -15.96
#